data_AF-A0A522UNF4-F1
#
_entry.id   AF-A0A522UNF4-F1
#
_cell.length_a   1.000
_cell.length_b   1.000
_cell.length_c   1.000
_cell.angle_alpha   90.00
_cell.angle_beta   90.00
_cell.angle_gamma   90.00
#
_symmetry.space_group_name_H-M   'P 1'
#
loop_
_entity.id
_entity.type
_entity.pdbx_description
1 polymer ?
#
loop_
_entity_poly.entity_id
_entity_poly.type
_entity_poly.pdbx_seq_one_letter_code
_entity_poly.pdbx_strand_id
1 'polypeptide(L)'
;MKSHMQVPAMILVTALLFLPLFLSSCADRDAPPPEVVQKLLAGHFEARGFKVVSLDLGEIEGAPLAQKTYGKKRAFYVTVKRLVLEEKGQQTTRENGVVTVRQKAGAANEWEIERMPLELAP
;
A
#
# COMPACT_ATOMS: atom_id res chain seq x y z
N MET A 1 37.77 29.95 53.00
CA MET A 1 37.18 28.64 52.69
C MET A 1 35.99 28.87 51.77
N LYS A 2 36.14 28.64 50.47
CA LYS A 2 35.04 28.67 49.49
C LYS A 2 35.25 27.47 48.57
N SER A 3 34.37 26.49 48.72
CA SER A 3 34.43 25.20 48.03
C SER A 3 34.18 25.38 46.53
N HIS A 4 35.07 24.80 45.73
CA HIS A 4 34.87 24.57 44.32
C HIS A 4 33.70 23.59 44.12
N MET A 5 32.57 24.05 43.60
CA MET A 5 31.53 23.18 43.05
C MET A 5 31.84 22.97 41.57
N GLN A 6 32.63 21.93 41.31
CA GLN A 6 32.86 21.39 39.99
C GLN A 6 31.62 20.56 39.62
N VAL A 7 30.70 21.19 38.89
CA VAL A 7 29.56 20.49 38.30
C VAL A 7 30.10 19.57 37.20
N PRO A 8 29.89 18.25 37.27
CA PRO A 8 30.47 17.33 36.30
C PRO A 8 29.81 17.56 34.93
N ALA A 9 30.62 17.95 33.95
CA ALA A 9 30.28 18.12 32.53
C ALA A 9 29.82 16.80 31.83
N MET A 10 29.57 15.74 32.60
CA MET A 10 29.23 14.40 32.12
C MET A 10 27.73 14.14 31.98
N ILE A 11 26.86 15.05 32.43
CA ILE A 11 25.39 14.87 32.37
C ILE A 11 24.78 15.57 31.14
N LEU A 12 25.50 16.51 30.52
CA LEU A 12 24.94 17.32 29.42
C LEU A 12 25.05 16.63 28.04
N VAL A 13 25.98 15.68 27.87
CA VAL A 13 26.19 15.00 26.58
C VAL A 13 25.21 13.85 26.36
N THR A 14 24.72 13.24 27.45
CA THR A 14 23.83 12.07 27.37
C THR A 14 22.40 12.42 26.99
N ALA A 15 21.95 13.66 27.23
CA ALA A 15 20.60 14.10 26.85
C ALA A 15 20.47 14.42 25.35
N LEU A 16 21.58 14.69 24.64
CA LEU A 16 21.55 15.03 23.22
C LEU A 16 21.58 13.80 22.29
N LEU A 17 21.97 12.63 22.80
CA LEU A 17 22.04 11.37 22.06
C LEU A 17 20.74 10.54 22.10
N PHE A 18 19.74 10.96 22.87
CA PHE A 18 18.39 10.34 22.87
C PHE A 18 17.40 11.04 21.92
N LEU A 19 17.86 12.00 21.12
CA LEU A 19 17.04 12.71 20.13
C LEU A 19 16.84 12.04 18.75
N PRO A 20 17.32 10.82 18.39
CA PRO A 20 17.14 10.32 17.02
C PRO A 20 16.17 9.15 16.84
N LEU A 21 15.13 8.95 17.67
CA LEU A 21 14.24 7.76 17.48
C LEU A 21 12.72 8.01 17.50
N PHE A 22 12.23 9.24 17.68
CA PHE A 22 10.78 9.50 17.78
C PHE A 22 10.15 10.29 16.64
N LEU A 23 10.85 10.48 15.50
CA LEU A 23 10.28 11.17 14.33
C LEU A 23 9.89 10.24 13.16
N SER A 24 10.05 8.92 13.28
CA SER A 24 9.61 7.94 12.26
C SER A 24 8.28 7.25 12.59
N SER A 25 7.39 7.89 13.34
CA SER A 25 6.03 7.36 13.58
C SER A 25 4.93 8.22 12.95
N CYS A 26 5.20 8.74 11.75
CA CYS A 26 4.15 8.97 10.75
C CYS A 26 4.13 7.77 9.79
N ALA A 27 4.24 6.55 10.29
CA ALA A 27 4.00 5.37 9.48
C ALA A 27 2.50 5.34 9.17
N ASP A 28 2.23 5.67 7.92
CA ASP A 28 0.98 5.60 7.22
C ASP A 28 0.01 4.55 7.74
N ARG A 29 -1.28 4.88 7.77
CA ARG A 29 -2.33 3.86 7.69
C ARG A 29 -2.07 3.06 6.42
N ASP A 30 -1.58 1.85 6.63
CA ASP A 30 -0.80 1.06 5.68
C ASP A 30 -1.53 0.81 4.36
N ALA A 31 -0.76 0.90 3.27
CA ALA A 31 -1.16 0.39 1.98
C ALA A 31 -1.55 -1.10 2.05
N PRO A 32 -2.44 -1.59 1.17
CA PRO A 32 -2.74 -3.01 1.15
C PRO A 32 -1.46 -3.80 0.84
N PRO A 33 -1.20 -4.90 1.56
CA PRO A 33 -0.11 -5.80 1.21
C PRO A 33 -0.26 -6.32 -0.23
N PRO A 34 0.84 -6.47 -1.00
CA PRO A 34 0.76 -6.95 -2.38
C PRO A 34 0.02 -8.29 -2.53
N GLU A 35 0.13 -9.18 -1.55
CA GLU A 35 -0.52 -10.50 -1.56
C GLU A 35 -2.05 -10.36 -1.50
N VAL A 36 -2.55 -9.38 -0.76
CA VAL A 36 -3.98 -9.08 -0.68
C VAL A 36 -4.48 -8.59 -2.02
N VAL A 37 -3.73 -7.69 -2.66
CA VAL A 37 -4.07 -7.15 -3.99
C VAL A 37 -4.02 -8.24 -5.06
N GLN A 38 -3.02 -9.12 -5.02
CA GLN A 38 -2.94 -10.26 -5.95
C GLN A 38 -4.14 -11.18 -5.82
N LYS A 39 -4.53 -11.55 -4.59
CA LYS A 39 -5.73 -12.37 -4.35
C LYS A 39 -7.00 -11.68 -4.83
N LEU A 40 -7.11 -10.38 -4.59
CA LEU A 40 -8.25 -9.57 -5.01
C LEU A 40 -8.40 -9.57 -6.54
N LEU A 41 -7.29 -9.35 -7.26
CA LEU A 41 -7.26 -9.35 -8.72
C LEU A 41 -7.50 -10.76 -9.28
N ALA A 42 -6.84 -11.78 -8.73
CA ALA A 42 -7.05 -13.16 -9.13
C ALA A 42 -8.51 -13.58 -8.99
N GLY A 43 -9.10 -13.35 -7.82
CA GLY A 43 -10.51 -13.64 -7.57
C GLY A 43 -11.47 -12.88 -8.50
N HIS A 44 -11.13 -11.66 -8.90
CA HIS A 44 -11.91 -10.88 -9.86
C HIS A 44 -11.98 -11.50 -11.26
N PHE A 45 -10.88 -12.08 -11.73
CA PHE A 45 -10.80 -12.74 -13.04
C PHE A 45 -11.34 -14.16 -13.00
N GLU A 46 -11.03 -14.90 -11.94
CA GLU A 46 -11.54 -16.26 -11.72
C GLU A 46 -13.06 -16.29 -11.62
N ALA A 47 -13.67 -15.31 -10.96
CA ALA A 47 -15.12 -15.15 -10.92
C ALA A 47 -15.76 -14.92 -12.31
N ARG A 48 -14.97 -14.54 -13.31
CA ARG A 48 -15.41 -14.36 -14.72
C ARG A 48 -15.02 -15.51 -15.64
N GLY A 49 -14.43 -16.58 -15.10
CA GLY A 49 -14.03 -17.76 -15.87
C GLY A 49 -12.62 -17.68 -16.48
N PHE A 50 -11.82 -16.69 -16.11
CA PHE A 50 -10.41 -16.61 -16.49
C PHE A 50 -9.53 -17.26 -15.43
N LYS A 51 -8.52 -18.01 -15.84
CA LYS A 51 -7.45 -18.48 -14.96
C LYS A 51 -6.31 -17.47 -14.98
N VAL A 52 -5.89 -16.98 -13.81
CA VAL A 52 -4.69 -16.13 -13.72
C VAL A 52 -3.45 -17.02 -13.74
N VAL A 53 -2.66 -16.93 -14.80
CA VAL A 53 -1.43 -17.72 -14.99
C VAL A 53 -0.24 -17.00 -14.35
N SER A 54 -0.18 -15.69 -14.48
CA SER A 54 0.88 -14.85 -13.91
C SER A 54 0.33 -13.46 -13.61
N LEU A 55 0.70 -12.90 -12.46
CA LEU A 55 0.36 -11.54 -12.07
C LEU A 55 1.58 -10.89 -11.41
N ASP A 56 2.12 -9.89 -12.08
CA ASP A 56 3.23 -9.07 -11.60
C ASP A 56 2.72 -7.68 -11.23
N LEU A 57 2.89 -7.33 -9.95
CA LEU A 57 2.52 -6.03 -9.42
C LEU A 57 3.72 -5.10 -9.45
N GLY A 58 3.46 -3.84 -9.79
CA GLY A 58 4.38 -2.75 -9.62
C GLY A 58 4.15 -2.04 -8.30
N GLU A 59 4.20 -0.72 -8.36
CA GLU A 59 4.06 0.16 -7.21
C GLU A 59 2.60 0.24 -6.75
N ILE A 60 2.43 0.34 -5.43
CA ILE A 60 1.15 0.57 -4.77
C ILE A 60 1.25 1.93 -4.08
N GLU A 61 0.51 2.90 -4.59
CA GLU A 61 0.58 4.28 -4.14
C GLU A 61 -0.76 4.75 -3.61
N GLY A 62 -0.74 5.61 -2.59
CA GLY A 62 -1.96 6.24 -2.09
C GLY A 62 -2.57 7.15 -3.15
N ALA A 63 -3.86 6.99 -3.45
CA ALA A 63 -4.54 7.93 -4.34
C ALA A 63 -4.53 9.35 -3.73
N PRO A 64 -4.33 10.40 -4.53
CA PRO A 64 -4.19 11.76 -4.04
C PRO A 64 -5.42 12.18 -3.24
N LEU A 65 -5.15 12.82 -2.09
CA LEU A 65 -6.12 13.21 -1.06
C LEU A 65 -7.14 14.28 -1.51
N ALA A 66 -7.17 14.68 -2.78
CA ALA A 66 -8.17 15.58 -3.34
C ALA A 66 -9.61 15.03 -3.21
N GLN A 67 -9.77 13.74 -2.90
CA GLN A 67 -11.05 13.13 -2.49
C GLN A 67 -11.26 13.06 -0.97
N LYS A 68 -10.69 14.00 -0.19
CA LYS A 68 -10.99 14.21 1.24
C LYS A 68 -12.42 14.75 1.43
N THR A 69 -13.42 13.96 1.05
CA THR A 69 -14.72 14.06 1.71
C THR A 69 -14.55 13.39 3.07
N TYR A 70 -14.82 14.12 4.16
CA TYR A 70 -14.81 13.61 5.53
C TYR A 70 -15.41 12.20 5.60
N GLY A 71 -14.61 11.20 5.99
CA GLY A 71 -15.06 9.81 6.17
C GLY A 71 -14.88 8.86 4.99
N LYS A 72 -14.43 9.31 3.80
CA LYS A 72 -14.10 8.38 2.70
C LYS A 72 -12.80 7.63 2.98
N LYS A 73 -12.85 6.30 2.84
CA LYS A 73 -11.72 5.39 3.05
C LYS A 73 -10.65 5.60 1.98
N ARG A 74 -9.37 5.36 2.34
CA ARG A 74 -8.21 5.56 1.45
C ARG A 74 -8.31 4.62 0.25
N ALA A 75 -8.20 5.18 -0.94
CA ALA A 75 -8.00 4.44 -2.17
C ALA A 75 -6.50 4.40 -2.50
N PHE A 76 -6.08 3.36 -3.20
CA PHE A 76 -4.71 3.13 -3.63
C PHE A 76 -4.70 2.79 -5.12
N TYR A 77 -3.72 3.34 -5.83
CA TYR A 77 -3.42 2.96 -7.21
C TYR A 77 -2.38 1.85 -7.19
N VAL A 78 -2.70 0.77 -7.88
CA VAL A 78 -1.87 -0.42 -8.00
C VAL A 78 -1.47 -0.52 -9.46
N THR A 79 -0.17 -0.42 -9.72
CA THR A 79 0.36 -0.73 -11.04
C THR A 79 0.39 -2.25 -11.23
N VAL A 80 -0.15 -2.74 -12.34
CA VAL A 80 -0.03 -4.12 -12.81
C VAL A 80 0.94 -4.10 -13.97
N LYS A 81 2.17 -4.53 -13.71
CA LYS A 81 3.23 -4.57 -14.73
C LYS A 81 2.86 -5.55 -15.84
N ARG A 82 2.43 -6.74 -15.42
CA ARG A 82 2.05 -7.83 -16.33
C ARG A 82 0.98 -8.71 -15.71
N LEU A 83 0.01 -9.09 -16.51
CA LEU A 83 -1.04 -10.03 -16.18
C LEU A 83 -1.22 -11.01 -17.35
N VAL A 84 -1.12 -12.30 -17.08
CA VAL A 84 -1.38 -13.36 -18.04
C VAL A 84 -2.62 -14.11 -17.60
N LEU A 85 -3.64 -14.08 -18.46
CA LEU A 85 -4.91 -14.76 -18.28
C LEU A 85 -5.02 -15.91 -19.27
N GLU A 86 -5.67 -16.99 -18.87
CA GLU A 86 -6.02 -18.12 -19.73
C GLU A 86 -7.53 -18.34 -19.70
N GLU A 87 -8.13 -18.42 -20.88
CA GLU A 87 -9.54 -18.76 -21.06
C GLU A 87 -9.65 -19.80 -22.19
N LYS A 88 -10.29 -20.94 -21.92
CA LYS A 88 -10.53 -22.00 -22.92
C LYS A 88 -9.26 -22.42 -23.71
N GLY A 89 -8.11 -22.43 -23.05
CA GLY A 89 -6.82 -22.80 -23.64
C GLY A 89 -6.14 -21.69 -24.46
N GLN A 90 -6.74 -20.49 -24.53
CA GLN A 90 -6.12 -19.31 -25.13
C GLN A 90 -5.56 -18.39 -24.04
N GLN A 91 -4.30 -17.99 -24.19
CA GLN A 91 -3.64 -17.06 -23.28
C GLN A 91 -3.67 -15.63 -23.81
N THR A 92 -4.00 -14.69 -22.93
CA THR A 92 -3.95 -13.25 -23.20
C THR A 92 -3.02 -12.59 -22.19
N THR A 93 -2.11 -11.74 -22.68
CA THR A 93 -1.23 -10.95 -21.83
C THR A 93 -1.67 -9.49 -21.85
N ARG A 94 -1.71 -8.87 -20.66
CA ARG A 94 -1.97 -7.45 -20.45
C ARG A 94 -0.80 -6.86 -19.67
N GLU A 95 -0.41 -5.64 -20.01
CA GLU A 95 0.75 -4.98 -19.41
C GLU A 95 0.45 -3.53 -19.10
N ASN A 96 1.16 -2.96 -18.14
CA ASN A 96 1.13 -1.54 -17.79
C ASN A 96 -0.28 -0.99 -17.44
N GLY A 97 -1.08 -1.80 -16.74
CA GLY A 97 -2.39 -1.36 -16.28
C GLY A 97 -2.33 -0.75 -14.88
N VAL A 98 -3.29 0.13 -14.55
CA VAL A 98 -3.42 0.69 -13.19
C VAL A 98 -4.79 0.35 -12.64
N VAL A 99 -4.84 -0.28 -11.47
CA VAL A 99 -6.08 -0.64 -10.78
C VAL A 99 -6.24 0.23 -9.54
N THR A 100 -7.44 0.73 -9.29
CA THR A 100 -7.76 1.39 -8.03
C THR A 100 -8.38 0.38 -7.08
N VAL A 101 -7.73 0.19 -5.93
CA VAL A 101 -8.26 -0.60 -4.82
C VAL A 101 -8.60 0.33 -3.66
N ARG A 102 -9.62 -0.03 -2.90
CA ARG A 102 -9.99 0.73 -1.70
C ARG A 102 -10.34 -0.21 -0.56
N GLN A 103 -10.24 0.31 0.65
CA GLN A 103 -10.67 -0.42 1.84
C GLN A 103 -12.21 -0.41 1.92
N LYS A 104 -12.83 -1.57 2.15
CA LYS A 104 -14.29 -1.70 2.29
C LYS A 104 -14.81 -0.96 3.51
N ALA A 105 -16.03 -0.41 3.47
CA ALA A 105 -16.67 0.21 4.63
C ALA A 105 -16.82 -0.79 5.81
N GLY A 106 -16.60 -0.34 7.05
CA GLY A 106 -16.79 -1.18 8.25
C GLY A 106 -15.72 -2.26 8.54
N ALA A 107 -14.90 -2.66 7.56
CA ALA A 107 -13.84 -3.64 7.75
C ALA A 107 -12.44 -3.02 7.54
N ALA A 108 -11.56 -3.13 8.54
CA ALA A 108 -10.22 -2.54 8.50
C ALA A 108 -9.22 -3.33 7.63
N ASN A 109 -9.49 -4.61 7.37
CA ASN A 109 -8.57 -5.48 6.63
C ASN A 109 -9.18 -6.05 5.35
N GLU A 110 -10.35 -5.54 4.93
CA GLU A 110 -10.96 -5.93 3.67
C GLU A 110 -10.81 -4.84 2.63
N TRP A 111 -10.49 -5.29 1.42
CA TRP A 111 -10.22 -4.46 0.27
C TRP A 111 -11.13 -4.87 -0.87
N GLU A 112 -11.42 -3.93 -1.75
CA GLU A 112 -12.21 -4.15 -2.96
C GLU A 112 -11.65 -3.36 -4.13
N ILE A 113 -11.89 -3.87 -5.34
CA ILE A 113 -11.55 -3.17 -6.58
C ILE A 113 -12.59 -2.08 -6.77
N GLU A 114 -12.15 -0.82 -6.69
CA GLU A 114 -13.03 0.32 -6.96
C GLU A 114 -13.13 0.58 -8.46
N ARG A 115 -11.98 0.55 -9.15
CA ARG A 115 -11.91 0.81 -10.57
C ARG A 115 -10.85 -0.03 -11.22
N MET A 116 -11.21 -0.65 -12.34
CA MET A 116 -10.30 -1.38 -13.20
C MET A 116 -10.52 -0.86 -14.62
N PRO A 117 -9.63 -0.01 -15.17
CA PRO A 117 -9.78 0.49 -16.52
C PRO A 117 -9.78 -0.66 -17.51
N LEU A 118 -10.53 -0.46 -18.60
CA LEU A 118 -10.90 -1.48 -19.60
C LEU A 118 -9.69 -2.20 -20.22
N GLU A 119 -8.48 -1.66 -20.11
CA GLU A 119 -7.24 -2.28 -20.60
C GLU A 119 -6.84 -3.54 -19.82
N LEU A 120 -7.32 -3.69 -18.58
CA LEU A 120 -7.20 -4.91 -17.79
C LEU A 120 -8.52 -5.68 -17.68
N ALA A 121 -9.65 -5.14 -18.17
CA ALA A 121 -10.90 -5.89 -18.20
C ALA A 121 -10.96 -6.77 -19.47
N PRO A 122 -11.59 -7.96 -19.41
CA PRO A 122 -11.88 -8.75 -20.60
C PRO A 122 -12.87 -8.03 -21.53
#